data_AF-A0A7Y2W6R3-F1
#
_entry.id   AF-A0A7Y2W6R3-F1
#
_cell.length_a   1.000
_cell.length_b   1.000
_cell.length_c   1.000
_cell.angle_alpha   90.00
_cell.angle_beta   90.00
_cell.angle_gamma   90.00
#
_symmetry.space_group_name_H-M   'P 1'
#
loop_
_entity.id
_entity.type
_entity.pdbx_description
1 polymer ?
#
loop_
_entity_poly.entity_id
_entity_poly.type
_entity_poly.pdbx_seq_one_letter_code
_entity_poly.pdbx_strand_id
1 'polypeptide(L)'
;MTADDTRSLAIGLRERYRDIVLDRWPVIVAPQADELLSSWVHRLAYANGVSPRAFASVLGLGRGMWSASLDVRLPTNVVTLLNARTGVSPQQLMTMSLAQSPLKPLLLPLRGKGLRRTSTWLQFCSRCLVCDEQPYFRWQWRLATRVSCLDHGCGLRDRCPSCRSRIAVFDQTELVPQHFCACCGFDLRRAPNVSVSAAARRLDRCIDDICRLEAITGSMNKSNLVPHLLSMPTSAGTNSPTPLTGLSTSARVRCFERLVGRPLDWLLVDDNLEAAHWRRLILSVGGHGPLIGLLTNALERRRQRTKRRAMAAKLSDVLAAYVQIMEGPRRSRPR
;
A
#
# COMPACT_ATOMS: atom_id res chain seq x y z
N MET A 1 -50.78 33.86 41.49
CA MET A 1 -49.44 34.44 41.22
C MET A 1 -48.43 33.66 42.05
N THR A 2 -47.75 32.69 41.44
CA THR A 2 -46.60 32.00 42.03
C THR A 2 -45.51 32.06 40.96
N ALA A 3 -44.58 32.99 41.15
CA ALA A 3 -43.52 33.29 40.22
C ALA A 3 -42.44 32.20 40.30
N ASP A 4 -42.30 31.51 39.19
CA ASP A 4 -41.06 31.14 38.49
C ASP A 4 -39.84 30.82 39.36
N ASP A 5 -39.63 29.52 39.54
CA ASP A 5 -38.45 28.90 40.13
C ASP A 5 -37.28 29.02 39.14
N THR A 6 -36.48 30.07 39.31
CA THR A 6 -35.31 30.37 38.48
C THR A 6 -34.30 29.24 38.61
N ARG A 7 -34.30 28.32 37.64
CA ARG A 7 -33.22 27.33 37.45
C ARG A 7 -31.89 28.07 37.28
N SER A 8 -31.15 28.26 38.36
CA SER A 8 -29.79 28.79 38.29
C SER A 8 -28.90 27.77 37.58
N LEU A 9 -28.39 28.11 36.41
CA LEU A 9 -27.34 27.35 35.73
C LEU A 9 -26.08 27.39 36.60
N ALA A 10 -25.83 26.32 37.34
CA ALA A 10 -24.58 26.12 38.06
C ALA A 10 -23.47 25.76 37.04
N ILE A 11 -22.66 26.75 36.67
CA ILE A 11 -21.45 26.52 35.86
C ILE A 11 -20.34 26.09 36.82
N GLY A 12 -20.14 24.79 36.96
CA GLY A 12 -18.98 24.22 37.65
C GLY A 12 -17.75 24.24 36.75
N LEU A 13 -16.66 24.88 37.20
CA LEU A 13 -15.36 24.70 36.57
C LEU A 13 -14.87 23.27 36.86
N ARG A 14 -14.90 22.39 35.85
CA ARG A 14 -14.20 21.10 35.92
C ARG A 14 -12.69 21.34 36.00
N GLU A 15 -11.97 20.36 36.52
CA GLU A 15 -10.50 20.33 36.51
C GLU A 15 -9.97 20.73 35.13
N ARG A 16 -8.92 21.55 35.09
CA ARG A 16 -8.38 21.99 33.80
C ARG A 16 -7.84 20.76 33.09
N TYR A 17 -8.07 20.67 31.79
CA TYR A 17 -7.64 19.54 30.97
C TYR A 17 -6.16 19.14 31.18
N ARG A 18 -5.28 20.12 31.44
CA ARG A 18 -3.85 19.93 31.76
C ARG A 18 -3.57 19.23 33.09
N ASP A 19 -4.50 19.30 34.04
CA ASP A 19 -4.37 18.74 35.39
C ASP A 19 -4.86 17.27 35.41
N ILE A 20 -5.69 16.88 34.45
CA ILE A 20 -6.19 15.49 34.27
C ILE A 20 -5.30 14.67 33.32
N VAL A 21 -4.75 15.30 32.26
CA VAL A 21 -4.04 14.60 31.19
C VAL A 21 -2.61 15.14 31.06
N LEU A 22 -1.70 14.67 31.90
CA LEU A 22 -0.30 15.10 31.86
C LEU A 22 0.52 14.37 30.76
N ASP A 23 0.11 13.16 30.35
CA ASP A 23 0.97 12.33 29.49
C ASP A 23 0.48 12.08 28.06
N ARG A 24 -0.81 12.30 27.74
CA ARG A 24 -1.39 11.95 26.42
C ARG A 24 -2.07 13.12 25.70
N TRP A 25 -2.26 12.98 24.39
CA TRP A 25 -3.10 13.93 23.64
C TRP A 25 -4.61 13.69 23.85
N PRO A 26 -5.44 14.75 23.82
CA PRO A 26 -6.89 14.65 24.07
C PRO A 26 -7.65 13.68 23.20
N VAL A 27 -7.31 13.66 21.91
CA VAL A 27 -7.96 12.76 20.97
C VAL A 27 -6.90 11.86 20.36
N ILE A 28 -7.06 10.57 20.57
CA ILE A 28 -6.23 9.55 19.94
C ILE A 28 -7.01 8.99 18.76
N VAL A 29 -6.44 9.12 17.57
CA VAL A 29 -7.00 8.56 16.34
C VAL A 29 -6.31 7.23 16.06
N ALA A 30 -7.08 6.16 15.89
CA ALA A 30 -6.52 4.88 15.47
C ALA A 30 -5.99 4.98 14.03
N PRO A 31 -4.77 4.49 13.75
CA PRO A 31 -4.32 4.26 12.37
C PRO A 31 -5.28 3.36 11.60
N GLN A 32 -5.58 3.72 10.36
CA GLN A 32 -6.31 2.84 9.45
C GLN A 32 -5.37 1.80 8.81
N ALA A 33 -5.94 0.69 8.34
CA ALA A 33 -5.21 -0.24 7.49
C ALA A 33 -4.65 0.53 6.29
N ASP A 34 -3.44 0.16 5.85
CA ASP A 34 -2.72 0.75 4.71
C ASP A 34 -2.56 2.29 4.68
N GLU A 35 -2.78 2.96 5.81
CA GLU A 35 -2.64 4.41 5.94
C GLU A 35 -1.17 4.85 5.97
N LEU A 36 -0.87 5.94 5.25
CA LEU A 36 0.43 6.61 5.36
C LEU A 36 0.63 7.23 6.74
N LEU A 37 1.86 7.18 7.23
CA LEU A 37 2.22 7.89 8.46
C LEU A 37 1.87 9.38 8.37
N SER A 38 2.18 10.04 7.25
CA SER A 38 1.80 11.44 7.02
C SER A 38 0.29 11.69 7.10
N SER A 39 -0.53 10.82 6.49
CA SER A 39 -2.00 10.89 6.54
C SER A 39 -2.53 10.76 7.96
N TRP A 40 -2.04 9.76 8.70
CA TRP A 40 -2.47 9.53 10.06
C TRP A 40 -2.11 10.71 10.96
N VAL A 41 -0.89 11.25 10.82
CA VAL A 41 -0.47 12.45 11.57
C VAL A 41 -1.34 13.66 11.24
N HIS A 42 -1.78 13.84 9.98
CA HIS A 42 -2.72 14.91 9.61
C HIS A 42 -4.09 14.75 10.26
N ARG A 43 -4.64 13.53 10.30
CA ARG A 43 -5.89 13.23 11.00
C ARG A 43 -5.77 13.42 12.50
N LEU A 44 -4.66 13.00 13.08
CA LEU A 44 -4.36 13.19 14.49
C LEU A 44 -4.26 14.67 14.86
N ALA A 45 -3.57 15.48 14.04
CA ALA A 45 -3.50 16.92 14.22
C ALA A 45 -4.90 17.55 14.20
N TYR A 46 -5.69 17.24 13.17
CA TYR A 46 -7.05 17.75 13.00
C TYR A 46 -7.96 17.37 14.19
N ALA A 47 -7.90 16.12 14.64
CA ALA A 47 -8.68 15.62 15.77
C ALA A 47 -8.31 16.30 17.10
N ASN A 48 -7.07 16.78 17.23
CA ASN A 48 -6.62 17.56 18.38
C ASN A 48 -6.74 19.08 18.17
N GLY A 49 -7.46 19.54 17.14
CA GLY A 49 -7.74 20.96 16.91
C GLY A 49 -6.53 21.76 16.39
N VAL A 50 -5.50 21.10 15.86
CA VAL A 50 -4.30 21.74 15.33
C VAL A 50 -4.22 21.53 13.83
N SER A 51 -4.02 22.60 13.07
CA SER A 51 -3.83 22.47 11.62
C SER A 51 -2.53 21.73 11.28
N PRO A 52 -2.48 20.98 10.17
CA PRO A 52 -1.27 20.25 9.78
C PRO A 52 0.00 21.11 9.78
N ARG A 53 -0.05 22.35 9.27
CA ARG A 53 1.12 23.22 9.25
C ARG A 53 1.63 23.57 10.66
N ALA A 54 0.72 23.86 11.59
CA ALA A 54 1.10 24.18 12.98
C ALA A 54 1.59 22.94 13.74
N PHE A 55 1.06 21.76 13.41
CA PHE A 55 1.43 20.51 14.07
C PHE A 55 2.90 20.11 13.82
N ALA A 56 3.53 20.61 12.76
CA ALA A 56 4.97 20.43 12.54
C ALA A 56 5.80 20.87 13.76
N SER A 57 5.47 22.02 14.34
CA SER A 57 6.17 22.55 15.52
C SER A 57 5.92 21.71 16.77
N VAL A 58 4.73 21.12 16.92
CA VAL A 58 4.40 20.18 18.00
C VAL A 58 5.31 18.95 17.94
N LEU A 59 5.67 18.49 16.74
CA LEU A 59 6.59 17.37 16.53
C LEU A 59 8.08 17.79 16.56
N GLY A 60 8.38 19.07 16.80
CA GLY A 60 9.76 19.59 16.75
C GLY A 60 10.35 19.63 15.33
N LEU A 61 9.50 19.73 14.30
CA LEU A 61 9.88 19.75 12.89
C LEU A 61 9.75 21.16 12.28
N GLY A 62 10.59 21.41 11.27
CA GLY A 62 10.58 22.68 10.52
C GLY A 62 9.47 22.77 9.47
N ARG A 63 9.38 23.92 8.81
CA ARG A 63 8.46 24.15 7.67
C ARG A 63 8.85 23.32 6.45
N GLY A 64 7.92 23.21 5.51
CA GLY A 64 8.11 22.54 4.23
C GLY A 64 7.39 21.20 4.18
N MET A 65 7.95 20.22 3.47
CA MET A 65 7.34 18.90 3.27
C MET A 65 7.51 17.97 4.49
N TRP A 66 7.41 18.51 5.71
CA TRP A 66 7.73 17.82 6.96
C TRP A 66 7.01 16.48 7.07
N SER A 67 5.71 16.42 6.73
CA SER A 67 4.93 15.19 6.86
C SER A 67 5.35 14.15 5.82
N ALA A 68 5.58 14.57 4.59
CA ALA A 68 6.02 13.67 3.52
C ALA A 68 7.42 13.11 3.77
N SER A 69 8.27 13.87 4.47
CA SER A 69 9.58 13.38 4.93
C SER A 69 9.44 12.25 5.94
N LEU A 70 8.45 12.28 6.83
CA LEU A 70 8.18 11.22 7.81
C LEU A 70 7.90 9.86 7.14
N ASP A 71 7.26 9.88 5.97
CA ASP A 71 6.99 8.65 5.21
C ASP A 71 8.28 7.97 4.72
N VAL A 72 9.39 8.69 4.54
CA VAL A 72 10.64 8.15 3.96
C VAL A 72 11.76 8.05 4.99
N ARG A 73 11.68 8.87 6.04
CA ARG A 73 12.62 8.92 7.15
C ARG A 73 11.86 9.35 8.39
N LEU A 74 11.75 8.43 9.35
CA LEU A 74 11.08 8.66 10.62
C LEU A 74 12.13 8.84 11.74
N PRO A 75 12.35 10.07 12.24
CA PRO A 75 13.33 10.33 13.29
C PRO A 75 12.92 9.70 14.63
N THR A 76 13.87 9.15 15.38
CA THR A 76 13.63 8.47 16.66
C THR A 76 12.91 9.37 17.68
N ASN A 77 13.25 10.65 17.74
CA ASN A 77 12.57 11.60 18.64
C ASN A 77 11.08 11.73 18.32
N VAL A 78 10.70 11.70 17.03
CA VAL A 78 9.29 11.74 16.60
C VAL A 78 8.59 10.43 16.95
N VAL A 79 9.27 9.28 16.81
CA VAL A 79 8.73 7.97 17.22
C VAL A 79 8.43 7.95 18.72
N THR A 80 9.40 8.34 19.55
CA THR A 80 9.26 8.37 21.01
C THR A 80 8.14 9.31 21.42
N LEU A 81 8.05 10.50 20.81
CA LEU A 81 6.98 11.46 21.09
C LEU A 81 5.60 10.89 20.71
N LEU A 82 5.43 10.39 19.48
CA LEU A 82 4.16 9.84 19.02
C LEU A 82 3.74 8.64 19.87
N ASN A 83 4.66 7.75 20.20
CA ASN A 83 4.39 6.61 21.07
C ASN A 83 3.94 7.05 22.46
N ALA A 84 4.66 7.98 23.10
CA ALA A 84 4.30 8.48 24.42
C ALA A 84 2.93 9.17 24.43
N ARG A 85 2.61 9.97 23.40
CA ARG A 85 1.38 10.77 23.36
C ARG A 85 0.15 10.03 22.87
N THR A 86 0.31 8.97 22.08
CA THR A 86 -0.81 8.24 21.43
C THR A 86 -0.94 6.79 21.85
N GLY A 87 0.13 6.19 22.40
CA GLY A 87 0.20 4.75 22.67
C GLY A 87 0.40 3.87 21.43
N VAL A 88 0.45 4.44 20.21
CA VAL A 88 0.75 3.66 18.99
C VAL A 88 2.17 3.13 19.06
N SER A 89 2.35 1.82 18.83
CA SER A 89 3.64 1.17 18.98
C SER A 89 4.66 1.68 17.94
N PRO A 90 5.97 1.72 18.29
CA PRO A 90 7.02 2.07 17.32
C PRO A 90 6.99 1.19 16.08
N GLN A 91 6.68 -0.11 16.23
CA GLN A 91 6.55 -1.03 15.10
C GLN A 91 5.42 -0.61 14.16
N GLN A 92 4.23 -0.28 14.69
CA GLN A 92 3.12 0.20 13.87
C GLN A 92 3.49 1.49 13.13
N LEU A 93 4.11 2.46 13.81
CA LEU A 93 4.59 3.70 13.18
C LEU A 93 5.59 3.42 12.05
N MET A 94 6.50 2.46 12.25
CA MET A 94 7.45 2.04 11.22
C MET A 94 6.76 1.37 10.04
N THR A 95 5.71 0.57 10.23
CA THR A 95 4.96 -0.05 9.12
C THR A 95 4.16 0.95 8.28
N MET A 96 3.66 2.01 8.91
CA MET A 96 2.98 3.13 8.21
C MET A 96 3.99 4.03 7.49
N SER A 97 5.23 4.07 7.98
CA SER A 97 6.34 4.67 7.26
C SER A 97 6.84 3.73 6.16
N LEU A 98 7.32 4.29 5.07
CA LEU A 98 8.01 3.57 3.99
C LEU A 98 9.53 3.64 4.16
N ALA A 99 10.02 4.01 5.35
CA ALA A 99 11.42 4.30 5.60
C ALA A 99 12.33 3.08 5.41
N GLN A 100 11.84 1.90 5.81
CA GLN A 100 12.50 0.59 5.72
C GLN A 100 11.92 -0.29 4.60
N SER A 101 11.02 0.25 3.76
CA SER A 101 10.39 -0.53 2.70
C SER A 101 11.40 -0.85 1.59
N PRO A 102 11.47 -2.09 1.08
CA PRO A 102 12.28 -2.41 -0.09
C PRO A 102 11.77 -1.68 -1.36
N LEU A 103 10.54 -1.18 -1.34
CA LEU A 103 9.93 -0.39 -2.41
C LEU A 103 10.38 1.08 -2.42
N LYS A 104 11.23 1.49 -1.48
CA LYS A 104 11.73 2.86 -1.35
C LYS A 104 12.26 3.49 -2.66
N PRO A 105 12.99 2.77 -3.53
CA PRO A 105 13.45 3.32 -4.82
C PRO A 105 12.31 3.65 -5.79
N LEU A 106 11.14 3.02 -5.63
CA LEU A 106 9.96 3.22 -6.48
C LEU A 106 9.06 4.34 -5.96
N LEU A 107 9.40 4.97 -4.83
CA LEU A 107 8.61 6.06 -4.28
C LEU A 107 8.68 7.30 -5.16
N LEU A 108 7.55 7.97 -5.26
CA LEU A 108 7.46 9.28 -5.86
C LEU A 108 8.36 10.27 -5.10
N PRO A 109 9.08 11.15 -5.82
CA PRO A 109 10.10 12.00 -5.22
C PRO A 109 9.45 13.10 -4.37
N LEU A 110 10.13 13.45 -3.27
CA LEU A 110 9.76 14.60 -2.44
C LEU A 110 10.23 15.88 -3.14
N ARG A 111 9.39 16.46 -3.99
CA ARG A 111 9.66 17.72 -4.69
C ARG A 111 8.84 18.87 -4.11
N GLY A 112 9.53 19.82 -3.48
CA GLY A 112 8.94 21.04 -2.94
C GLY A 112 8.49 22.02 -4.03
N LYS A 113 9.15 22.00 -5.19
CA LYS A 113 8.86 22.84 -6.36
C LYS A 113 9.03 21.98 -7.63
N GLY A 114 8.19 22.19 -8.64
CA GLY A 114 8.26 21.45 -9.89
C GLY A 114 7.26 21.95 -10.92
N LEU A 115 7.62 21.83 -12.20
CA LEU A 115 6.73 22.16 -13.32
C LEU A 115 5.50 21.24 -13.32
N ARG A 116 4.42 21.65 -13.98
CA ARG A 116 3.19 20.82 -14.11
C ARG A 116 3.46 19.43 -14.70
N ARG A 117 4.50 19.29 -15.53
CA ARG A 117 4.88 18.05 -16.22
C ARG A 117 5.68 17.06 -15.36
N THR A 118 6.14 17.46 -14.17
CA THR A 118 6.91 16.57 -13.28
C THR A 118 6.00 15.79 -12.36
N SER A 119 6.53 14.68 -11.82
CA SER A 119 5.92 13.98 -10.70
C SER A 119 5.69 14.90 -9.50
N THR A 120 4.65 14.57 -8.72
CA THR A 120 4.45 15.06 -7.36
C THR A 120 4.77 13.93 -6.39
N TRP A 121 4.77 14.21 -5.08
CA TRP A 121 5.04 13.20 -4.07
C TRP A 121 3.84 12.29 -3.79
N LEU A 122 2.61 12.77 -3.88
CA LEU A 122 1.44 12.00 -3.46
C LEU A 122 0.38 11.96 -4.55
N GLN A 123 -0.23 10.79 -4.66
CA GLN A 123 -1.42 10.55 -5.46
C GLN A 123 -2.64 10.27 -4.58
N PHE A 124 -3.82 10.24 -5.19
CA PHE A 124 -5.06 9.86 -4.53
C PHE A 124 -6.10 9.33 -5.51
N CYS A 125 -7.05 8.57 -4.96
CA CYS A 125 -8.28 8.17 -5.62
C CYS A 125 -9.44 8.93 -4.98
N SER A 126 -10.19 9.74 -5.75
CA SER A 126 -11.32 10.50 -5.20
C SER A 126 -12.43 9.58 -4.68
N ARG A 127 -12.67 8.44 -5.34
CA ARG A 127 -13.68 7.46 -4.90
C ARG A 127 -13.31 6.80 -3.57
N CYS A 128 -12.03 6.46 -3.35
CA CYS A 128 -11.60 5.99 -2.03
C CYS A 128 -11.90 7.04 -0.96
N LEU A 129 -11.52 8.30 -1.19
CA LEU A 129 -11.80 9.38 -0.24
C LEU A 129 -13.32 9.63 -0.02
N VAL A 130 -14.20 9.20 -0.93
CA VAL A 130 -15.66 9.24 -0.75
C VAL A 130 -16.15 8.06 0.08
N CYS A 131 -15.65 6.86 -0.20
CA CYS A 131 -16.08 5.62 0.46
C CYS A 131 -15.51 5.46 1.87
N ASP A 132 -14.37 6.07 2.16
CA ASP A 132 -13.73 6.03 3.48
C ASP A 132 -14.59 6.78 4.50
N GLU A 133 -14.94 6.12 5.61
CA GLU A 133 -15.65 6.77 6.74
C GLU A 133 -14.89 8.01 7.22
N GLN A 134 -13.56 7.88 7.33
CA GLN A 134 -12.65 8.99 7.56
C GLN A 134 -11.61 9.02 6.45
N PRO A 135 -11.67 9.99 5.50
CA PRO A 135 -10.79 10.01 4.34
C PRO A 135 -9.30 10.03 4.70
N TYR A 136 -8.53 9.12 4.10
CA TYR A 136 -7.11 8.97 4.36
C TYR A 136 -6.29 8.66 3.10
N PHE A 137 -4.99 8.98 3.15
CA PHE A 137 -4.07 8.67 2.07
C PHE A 137 -3.34 7.36 2.33
N ARG A 138 -3.39 6.47 1.35
CA ARG A 138 -2.84 5.10 1.42
C ARG A 138 -1.38 5.06 1.00
N TRP A 139 -0.58 4.16 1.57
CA TRP A 139 0.87 4.12 1.32
C TRP A 139 1.22 3.75 -0.12
N GLN A 140 0.39 2.94 -0.78
CA GLN A 140 0.54 2.54 -2.17
C GLN A 140 0.45 3.75 -3.12
N TRP A 141 -0.19 4.84 -2.70
CA TRP A 141 -0.29 6.08 -3.48
C TRP A 141 1.02 6.88 -3.52
N ARG A 142 2.05 6.44 -2.79
CA ARG A 142 3.44 6.92 -2.95
C ARG A 142 4.21 6.18 -4.02
N LEU A 143 3.72 5.05 -4.55
CA LEU A 143 4.47 4.24 -5.52
C LEU A 143 4.29 4.78 -6.94
N ALA A 144 5.42 4.95 -7.65
CA ALA A 144 5.40 5.34 -9.05
C ALA A 144 4.78 4.26 -9.97
N THR A 145 4.89 2.99 -9.58
CA THR A 145 4.27 1.86 -10.30
C THR A 145 2.75 1.80 -10.14
N ARG A 146 2.18 2.54 -9.19
CA ARG A 146 0.73 2.60 -8.98
C ARG A 146 0.11 3.71 -9.83
N VAL A 147 -0.62 3.32 -10.86
CA VAL A 147 -1.29 4.26 -11.79
C VAL A 147 -2.81 4.23 -11.67
N SER A 148 -3.36 3.17 -11.11
CA SER A 148 -4.79 2.93 -10.91
C SER A 148 -5.10 2.52 -9.48
N CYS A 149 -6.32 2.84 -9.02
CA CYS A 149 -6.83 2.40 -7.73
C CYS A 149 -7.19 0.91 -7.78
N LEU A 150 -6.74 0.15 -6.78
CA LEU A 150 -7.06 -1.29 -6.65
C LEU A 150 -8.56 -1.53 -6.46
N ASP A 151 -9.21 -0.69 -5.66
CA ASP A 151 -10.63 -0.87 -5.29
C ASP A 151 -11.58 -0.37 -6.38
N HIS A 152 -11.25 0.78 -6.99
CA HIS A 152 -12.17 1.49 -7.87
C HIS A 152 -11.81 1.41 -9.36
N GLY A 153 -10.61 0.94 -9.71
CA GLY A 153 -10.15 0.81 -11.08
C GLY A 153 -10.06 2.13 -11.88
N CYS A 154 -10.14 3.28 -11.22
CA CYS A 154 -9.88 4.58 -11.84
C CYS A 154 -8.40 4.95 -11.72
N GLY A 155 -7.92 5.78 -12.64
CA GLY A 155 -6.59 6.36 -12.57
C GLY A 155 -6.44 7.25 -11.34
N LEU A 156 -5.26 7.19 -10.72
CA LEU A 156 -4.95 8.07 -9.60
C LEU A 156 -4.70 9.50 -10.08
N ARG A 157 -4.96 10.47 -9.21
CA ARG A 157 -4.67 11.89 -9.42
C ARG A 157 -3.56 12.35 -8.49
N ASP A 158 -2.83 13.38 -8.87
CA ASP A 158 -1.69 13.88 -8.10
C ASP A 158 -1.72 15.39 -7.85
N ARG A 159 -2.81 16.04 -8.33
CA ARG A 159 -3.07 17.47 -8.28
C ARG A 159 -4.56 17.73 -8.10
N CYS A 160 -4.87 18.86 -7.48
CA CYS A 160 -6.22 19.39 -7.41
C CYS A 160 -6.77 19.69 -8.81
N PRO A 161 -8.00 19.28 -9.16
CA PRO A 161 -8.58 19.59 -10.47
C PRO A 161 -8.93 21.08 -10.65
N SER A 162 -9.18 21.80 -9.55
CA SER A 162 -9.50 23.24 -9.58
C SER A 162 -8.24 24.09 -9.79
N CYS A 163 -7.31 24.10 -8.83
CA CYS A 163 -6.14 24.99 -8.89
C CYS A 163 -4.87 24.35 -9.50
N ARG A 164 -4.89 23.04 -9.79
CA ARG A 164 -3.74 22.27 -10.32
C ARG A 164 -2.52 22.19 -9.38
N SER A 165 -2.64 22.68 -8.15
CA SER A 165 -1.63 22.49 -7.10
C SER A 165 -1.51 21.03 -6.71
N ARG A 166 -0.30 20.63 -6.34
CA ARG A 166 -0.01 19.30 -5.76
C ARG A 166 -0.75 19.14 -4.42
N ILE A 167 -0.95 17.90 -4.00
CA ILE A 167 -1.46 17.60 -2.65
C ILE A 167 -0.39 18.05 -1.65
N ALA A 168 -0.73 18.98 -0.76
CA ALA A 168 0.22 19.62 0.14
C ALA A 168 -0.42 19.84 1.51
N VAL A 169 -0.99 18.77 2.08
CA VAL A 169 -1.68 18.84 3.38
C VAL A 169 -0.76 19.38 4.48
N PHE A 170 0.55 19.11 4.43
CA PHE A 170 1.55 19.69 5.34
C PHE A 170 1.58 21.23 5.37
N ASP A 171 1.09 21.89 4.32
CA ASP A 171 1.02 23.35 4.20
C ASP A 171 -0.34 23.93 4.62
N GLN A 172 -1.28 23.10 5.04
CA GLN A 172 -2.63 23.53 5.39
C GLN A 172 -2.64 24.29 6.73
N THR A 173 -3.09 25.54 6.68
CA THR A 173 -3.26 26.44 7.84
C THR A 173 -4.63 26.29 8.48
N GLU A 174 -5.65 26.07 7.66
CA GLU A 174 -7.03 25.95 8.11
C GLU A 174 -7.25 24.63 8.84
N LEU A 175 -8.09 24.66 9.87
CA LEU A 175 -8.54 23.49 10.59
C LEU A 175 -9.65 22.79 9.80
N VAL A 176 -9.28 22.18 8.68
CA VAL A 176 -10.17 21.38 7.82
C VAL A 176 -9.60 19.97 7.62
N PRO A 177 -10.42 18.99 7.27
CA PRO A 177 -9.93 17.65 6.95
C PRO A 177 -8.92 17.64 5.79
N GLN A 178 -7.99 16.69 5.81
CA GLN A 178 -6.89 16.57 4.83
C GLN A 178 -7.32 16.35 3.36
N HIS A 179 -8.59 16.03 3.10
CA HIS A 179 -9.11 15.88 1.74
C HIS A 179 -9.45 17.22 1.08
N PHE A 180 -9.32 18.34 1.79
CA PHE A 180 -9.44 19.67 1.20
C PHE A 180 -8.09 20.13 0.64
N CYS A 181 -8.12 20.75 -0.54
CA CYS A 181 -6.91 21.28 -1.15
C CYS A 181 -6.36 22.46 -0.32
N ALA A 182 -5.18 22.29 0.28
CA ALA A 182 -4.49 23.34 1.04
C ALA A 182 -4.23 24.67 0.30
N CYS A 183 -4.35 24.68 -1.03
CA CYS A 183 -4.15 25.88 -1.86
C CYS A 183 -5.44 26.63 -2.20
N CYS A 184 -6.58 25.94 -2.36
CA CYS A 184 -7.81 26.57 -2.87
C CYS A 184 -9.10 26.09 -2.18
N GLY A 185 -9.01 25.21 -1.19
CA GLY A 185 -10.18 24.67 -0.48
C GLY A 185 -11.05 23.69 -1.28
N PHE A 186 -10.69 23.32 -2.52
CA PHE A 186 -11.45 22.33 -3.28
C PHE A 186 -11.46 20.97 -2.58
N ASP A 187 -12.64 20.38 -2.41
CA ASP A 187 -12.84 19.03 -1.87
C ASP A 187 -12.38 17.97 -2.88
N LEU A 188 -11.27 17.27 -2.59
CA LEU A 188 -10.68 16.27 -3.48
C LEU A 188 -11.60 15.06 -3.73
N ARG A 189 -12.60 14.82 -2.87
CA ARG A 189 -13.63 13.78 -3.08
C ARG A 189 -14.48 14.05 -4.30
N ARG A 190 -14.64 15.32 -4.68
CA ARG A 190 -15.39 15.75 -5.87
C ARG A 190 -14.56 15.72 -7.15
N ALA A 191 -13.30 15.28 -7.10
CA ALA A 191 -12.47 15.24 -8.29
C ALA A 191 -12.99 14.18 -9.28
N PRO A 192 -13.10 14.50 -10.58
CA PRO A 192 -13.62 13.57 -11.58
C PRO A 192 -12.73 12.34 -11.72
N ASN A 193 -13.27 11.22 -12.14
CA ASN A 193 -12.44 10.01 -12.34
C ASN A 193 -11.47 10.19 -13.52
N VAL A 194 -10.31 9.53 -13.44
CA VAL A 194 -9.39 9.38 -14.58
C VAL A 194 -9.60 7.98 -15.15
N SER A 195 -9.75 7.85 -16.46
CA SER A 195 -9.82 6.55 -17.13
C SER A 195 -8.44 5.92 -17.25
N VAL A 196 -8.37 4.61 -17.08
CA VAL A 196 -7.19 3.77 -17.38
C VAL A 196 -7.70 2.51 -18.05
N SER A 197 -7.07 2.10 -19.15
CA SER A 197 -7.49 0.88 -19.88
C SER A 197 -7.47 -0.37 -18.97
N ALA A 198 -8.38 -1.32 -19.20
CA ALA A 198 -8.49 -2.52 -18.38
C ALA A 198 -7.17 -3.33 -18.36
N ALA A 199 -6.48 -3.37 -19.49
CA ALA A 199 -5.20 -4.05 -19.62
C ALA A 199 -4.07 -3.32 -18.87
N ALA A 200 -4.03 -1.99 -18.88
CA ALA A 200 -3.06 -1.23 -18.08
C ALA A 200 -3.29 -1.42 -16.58
N ARG A 201 -4.56 -1.53 -16.14
CA ARG A 201 -4.89 -1.88 -14.74
C ARG A 201 -4.46 -3.30 -14.38
N ARG A 202 -4.58 -4.25 -15.31
CA ARG A 202 -4.08 -5.61 -15.11
C ARG A 202 -2.56 -5.61 -14.92
N LEU A 203 -1.82 -4.86 -15.75
CA LEU A 203 -0.38 -4.71 -15.63
C LEU A 203 0.03 -4.05 -14.30
N ASP A 204 -0.64 -2.96 -13.89
CA ASP A 204 -0.46 -2.33 -12.57
C ASP A 204 -0.61 -3.35 -11.43
N ARG A 205 -1.69 -4.13 -11.42
CA ARG A 205 -1.89 -5.20 -10.42
C ARG A 205 -0.79 -6.25 -10.44
N CYS A 206 -0.42 -6.75 -11.63
CA CYS A 206 0.66 -7.73 -11.74
C CYS A 206 1.99 -7.19 -11.19
N ILE A 207 2.32 -5.93 -11.48
CA ILE A 207 3.53 -5.30 -10.94
C ILE A 207 3.46 -5.19 -9.42
N ASP A 208 2.32 -4.79 -8.85
CA ASP A 208 2.14 -4.77 -7.38
C ASP A 208 2.31 -6.16 -6.77
N ASP A 209 1.72 -7.19 -7.37
CA ASP A 209 1.81 -8.57 -6.90
C ASP A 209 3.26 -9.07 -6.94
N ILE A 210 3.99 -8.79 -8.02
CA ILE A 210 5.42 -9.10 -8.15
C ILE A 210 6.21 -8.38 -7.07
N CYS A 211 6.00 -7.07 -6.90
CA CYS A 211 6.66 -6.27 -5.88
C CYS A 211 6.41 -6.82 -4.46
N ARG A 212 5.18 -7.20 -4.14
CA ARG A 212 4.85 -7.79 -2.83
C ARG A 212 5.53 -9.14 -2.63
N LEU A 213 5.49 -10.01 -3.63
CA LEU A 213 6.11 -11.33 -3.53
C LEU A 213 7.61 -11.21 -3.29
N GLU A 214 8.30 -10.39 -4.08
CA GLU A 214 9.75 -10.22 -3.96
C GLU A 214 10.18 -9.48 -2.69
N ALA A 215 9.31 -8.63 -2.14
CA ALA A 215 9.53 -8.01 -0.84
C ALA A 215 9.43 -9.05 0.30
N ILE A 216 8.47 -9.96 0.22
CA ILE A 216 8.25 -11.02 1.23
C ILE A 216 9.38 -12.06 1.19
N THR A 217 9.79 -12.49 0.00
CA THR A 217 10.86 -13.49 -0.16
C THR A 217 12.27 -12.90 0.04
N GLY A 218 12.38 -11.57 0.15
CA GLY A 218 13.66 -10.88 0.21
C GLY A 218 14.45 -10.93 -1.10
N SER A 219 13.84 -11.38 -2.20
CA SER A 219 14.50 -11.45 -3.51
C SER A 219 14.66 -10.08 -4.17
N MET A 220 13.92 -9.06 -3.74
CA MET A 220 13.93 -7.73 -4.37
C MET A 220 15.33 -7.07 -4.38
N ASN A 221 16.17 -7.36 -3.38
CA ASN A 221 17.55 -6.85 -3.33
C ASN A 221 18.54 -7.69 -4.15
N LYS A 222 18.11 -8.86 -4.61
CA LYS A 222 18.91 -9.83 -5.37
C LYS A 222 18.49 -9.93 -6.84
N SER A 223 17.49 -9.15 -7.23
CA SER A 223 16.86 -9.23 -8.54
C SER A 223 16.95 -7.88 -9.26
N ASN A 224 16.79 -7.90 -10.58
CA ASN A 224 16.81 -6.72 -11.43
C ASN A 224 15.43 -6.01 -11.51
N LEU A 225 14.48 -6.38 -10.65
CA LEU A 225 13.11 -5.85 -10.69
C LEU A 225 13.07 -4.31 -10.61
N VAL A 226 13.73 -3.73 -9.60
CA VAL A 226 13.67 -2.28 -9.37
C VAL A 226 14.28 -1.50 -10.53
N PRO A 227 15.49 -1.82 -11.04
CA PRO A 227 16.03 -1.21 -12.25
C PRO A 227 15.07 -1.28 -13.45
N HIS A 228 14.47 -2.45 -13.69
CA HIS A 228 13.50 -2.66 -14.78
C HIS A 228 12.26 -1.78 -14.63
N LEU A 229 11.70 -1.69 -13.42
CA LEU A 229 10.53 -0.85 -13.15
C LEU A 229 10.84 0.65 -13.32
N LEU A 230 12.03 1.08 -12.94
CA LEU A 230 12.47 2.46 -13.14
C LEU A 230 12.68 2.80 -14.61
N SER A 231 13.11 1.84 -15.43
CA SER A 231 13.37 1.98 -16.87
C SER A 231 12.13 1.69 -17.76
N MET A 232 10.97 1.41 -17.17
CA MET A 232 9.69 1.25 -17.88
C MET A 232 9.42 2.28 -18.99
N PRO A 233 9.72 3.59 -18.81
CA PRO A 233 9.53 4.57 -19.87
C PRO A 233 10.33 4.23 -21.14
N THR A 234 11.58 3.79 -20.99
CA THR A 234 12.43 3.34 -22.10
C THR A 234 11.80 2.14 -22.81
N SER A 235 11.35 1.12 -22.06
CA SER A 235 10.68 -0.07 -22.62
C SER A 235 9.36 0.28 -23.33
N ALA A 236 8.66 1.32 -22.87
CA ALA A 236 7.47 1.87 -23.50
C ALA A 236 7.75 2.71 -24.76
N GLY A 237 9.03 2.87 -25.15
CA GLY A 237 9.45 3.66 -26.30
C GLY A 237 9.38 5.17 -26.07
N THR A 238 9.55 5.64 -24.84
CA THR A 238 9.70 7.09 -24.58
C THR A 238 11.16 7.51 -24.71
N ASN A 239 11.45 8.49 -25.55
CA ASN A 239 12.81 9.05 -25.74
C ASN A 239 13.28 9.93 -24.55
N SER A 240 12.63 9.85 -23.39
CA SER A 240 13.01 10.64 -22.21
C SER A 240 13.87 9.79 -21.29
N PRO A 241 15.03 10.29 -20.83
CA PRO A 241 15.84 9.61 -19.81
C PRO A 241 15.21 9.65 -18.42
N THR A 242 13.99 10.19 -18.28
CA THR A 242 13.34 10.35 -16.99
C THR A 242 12.87 8.98 -16.47
N PRO A 243 13.31 8.53 -15.27
CA PRO A 243 12.81 7.29 -14.70
C PRO A 243 11.32 7.38 -14.39
N LEU A 244 10.67 6.23 -14.19
CA LEU A 244 9.23 6.17 -13.91
C LEU A 244 8.79 7.12 -12.78
N THR A 245 9.59 7.23 -11.71
CA THR A 245 9.34 8.10 -10.55
C THR A 245 9.36 9.59 -10.88
N GLY A 246 10.01 10.01 -11.97
CA GLY A 246 10.07 11.40 -12.41
C GLY A 246 8.86 11.84 -13.26
N LEU A 247 8.11 10.87 -13.80
CA LEU A 247 6.99 11.15 -14.69
C LEU A 247 5.75 11.65 -13.94
N SER A 248 5.05 12.64 -14.51
CA SER A 248 3.69 12.99 -14.04
C SER A 248 2.76 11.79 -14.06
N THR A 249 1.71 11.80 -13.24
CA THR A 249 0.76 10.68 -13.19
C THR A 249 0.13 10.36 -14.54
N SER A 250 -0.22 11.38 -15.33
CA SER A 250 -0.72 11.18 -16.70
C SER A 250 0.30 10.51 -17.63
N ALA A 251 1.58 10.84 -17.48
CA ALA A 251 2.66 10.24 -18.28
C ALA A 251 2.91 8.78 -17.87
N ARG A 252 2.77 8.46 -16.57
CA ARG A 252 2.84 7.07 -16.10
C ARG A 252 1.67 6.23 -16.62
N VAL A 253 0.44 6.74 -16.58
CA VAL A 253 -0.72 6.03 -17.19
C VAL A 253 -0.45 5.71 -18.66
N ARG A 254 0.00 6.69 -19.45
CA ARG A 254 0.36 6.46 -20.86
C ARG A 254 1.51 5.47 -21.03
N CYS A 255 2.49 5.47 -20.12
CA CYS A 255 3.58 4.49 -20.13
C CYS A 255 3.04 3.06 -19.98
N PHE A 256 2.14 2.83 -19.01
CA PHE A 256 1.50 1.54 -18.81
C PHE A 256 0.66 1.12 -20.01
N GLU A 257 -0.13 2.03 -20.58
CA GLU A 257 -0.96 1.75 -21.75
C GLU A 257 -0.14 1.37 -22.99
N ARG A 258 1.05 1.97 -23.18
CA ARG A 258 1.96 1.59 -24.26
C ARG A 258 2.61 0.22 -24.04
N LEU A 259 2.89 -0.15 -22.80
CA LEU A 259 3.53 -1.43 -22.46
C LEU A 259 2.61 -2.62 -22.69
N VAL A 260 1.29 -2.44 -22.53
CA VAL A 260 0.30 -3.50 -22.74
C VAL A 260 0.38 -4.12 -24.14
N GLY A 261 0.71 -3.33 -25.17
CA GLY A 261 0.81 -3.79 -26.55
C GLY A 261 2.18 -4.36 -26.93
N ARG A 262 3.09 -4.57 -25.96
CA ARG A 262 4.48 -4.99 -26.21
C ARG A 262 4.82 -6.25 -25.42
N PRO A 263 5.77 -7.07 -25.91
CA PRO A 263 6.36 -8.13 -25.10
C PRO A 263 6.96 -7.57 -23.81
N LEU A 264 6.68 -8.22 -22.67
CA LEU A 264 7.16 -7.83 -21.34
C LEU A 264 8.46 -8.54 -20.97
N ASP A 265 9.24 -8.99 -21.97
CA ASP A 265 10.49 -9.73 -21.77
C ASP A 265 11.49 -8.95 -20.92
N TRP A 266 11.50 -7.62 -21.05
CA TRP A 266 12.32 -6.72 -20.23
C TRP A 266 12.11 -6.90 -18.72
N LEU A 267 10.92 -7.32 -18.27
CA LEU A 267 10.61 -7.56 -16.85
C LEU A 267 11.00 -8.98 -16.41
N LEU A 268 11.19 -9.89 -17.36
CA LEU A 268 11.48 -11.31 -17.15
C LEU A 268 12.98 -11.64 -17.18
N VAL A 269 13.81 -10.79 -17.78
CA VAL A 269 15.27 -10.97 -17.79
C VAL A 269 15.83 -10.70 -16.39
N ASP A 270 16.27 -11.74 -15.71
CA ASP A 270 16.84 -11.66 -14.36
C ASP A 270 17.87 -12.76 -14.14
N ASP A 271 18.92 -12.47 -13.36
CA ASP A 271 19.91 -13.46 -12.94
C ASP A 271 19.30 -14.45 -11.93
N ASN A 272 18.29 -14.01 -11.18
CA ASN A 272 17.50 -14.86 -10.30
C ASN A 272 16.39 -15.57 -11.09
N LEU A 273 16.69 -16.81 -11.51
CA LEU A 273 15.77 -17.66 -12.27
C LEU A 273 14.44 -17.93 -11.56
N GLU A 274 14.45 -18.04 -10.23
CA GLU A 274 13.23 -18.26 -9.46
C GLU A 274 12.33 -17.02 -9.49
N ALA A 275 12.91 -15.83 -9.29
CA ALA A 275 12.18 -14.57 -9.40
C ALA A 275 11.61 -14.38 -10.81
N ALA A 276 12.41 -14.61 -11.86
CA ALA A 276 11.95 -14.56 -13.24
C ALA A 276 10.80 -15.53 -13.53
N HIS A 277 10.85 -16.75 -12.99
CA HIS A 277 9.78 -17.74 -13.12
C HIS A 277 8.47 -17.25 -12.50
N TRP A 278 8.51 -16.75 -11.26
CA TRP A 278 7.33 -16.23 -10.57
C TRP A 278 6.74 -15.01 -11.28
N ARG A 279 7.57 -14.09 -11.79
CA ARG A 279 7.11 -12.95 -12.60
C ARG A 279 6.34 -13.43 -13.83
N ARG A 280 6.88 -14.39 -14.58
CA ARG A 280 6.24 -14.95 -15.77
C ARG A 280 4.87 -15.55 -15.42
N LEU A 281 4.79 -16.27 -14.31
CA LEU A 281 3.56 -16.89 -13.85
C LEU A 281 2.50 -15.86 -13.43
N ILE A 282 2.89 -14.82 -12.69
CA ILE A 282 1.97 -13.75 -12.29
C ILE A 282 1.43 -13.00 -13.52
N LEU A 283 2.29 -12.68 -14.49
CA LEU A 283 1.90 -11.97 -15.71
C LEU A 283 0.94 -12.80 -16.58
N SER A 284 1.21 -14.09 -16.76
CA SER A 284 0.38 -14.96 -17.61
C SER A 284 -1.03 -15.10 -17.04
N VAL A 285 -1.15 -15.40 -15.74
CA VAL A 285 -2.46 -15.61 -15.10
C VAL A 285 -3.16 -14.28 -14.78
N GLY A 286 -2.42 -13.18 -14.68
CA GLY A 286 -2.99 -11.84 -14.51
C GLY A 286 -3.10 -11.33 -13.09
N GLY A 287 -2.18 -11.78 -12.25
CA GLY A 287 -2.11 -11.42 -10.85
C GLY A 287 -1.99 -12.64 -9.95
N HIS A 288 -1.67 -12.36 -8.71
CA HIS A 288 -1.46 -13.34 -7.65
C HIS A 288 -2.77 -14.03 -7.23
N GLY A 289 -3.91 -13.32 -7.20
CA GLY A 289 -5.21 -13.91 -6.82
C GLY A 289 -5.62 -15.09 -7.74
N PRO A 290 -5.67 -14.87 -9.07
CA PRO A 290 -5.88 -15.95 -10.03
C PRO A 290 -4.84 -17.09 -9.92
N LEU A 291 -3.58 -16.76 -9.65
CA LEU A 291 -2.51 -17.74 -9.45
C LEU A 291 -2.76 -18.61 -8.21
N ILE A 292 -3.14 -18.02 -7.07
CA ILE A 292 -3.56 -18.79 -5.89
C ILE A 292 -4.71 -19.71 -6.25
N GLY A 293 -5.72 -19.22 -6.98
CA GLY A 293 -6.85 -20.06 -7.41
C GLY A 293 -6.40 -21.29 -8.20
N LEU A 294 -5.46 -21.13 -9.13
CA LEU A 294 -4.90 -22.26 -9.89
C LEU A 294 -4.12 -23.24 -9.00
N LEU A 295 -3.30 -22.74 -8.08
CA LEU A 295 -2.52 -23.58 -7.15
C LEU A 295 -3.45 -24.36 -6.21
N THR A 296 -4.46 -23.72 -5.62
CA THR A 296 -5.46 -24.36 -4.78
C THR A 296 -6.18 -25.47 -5.55
N ASN A 297 -6.66 -25.18 -6.78
CA ASN A 297 -7.30 -26.18 -7.64
C ASN A 297 -6.37 -27.35 -8.01
N ALA A 298 -5.06 -27.11 -8.16
CA ALA A 298 -4.08 -28.16 -8.42
C ALA A 298 -3.84 -29.04 -7.19
N LEU A 299 -3.73 -28.44 -6.00
CA LEU A 299 -3.57 -29.15 -4.72
C LEU A 299 -4.80 -30.00 -4.39
N GLU A 300 -6.00 -29.49 -4.61
CA GLU A 300 -7.25 -30.24 -4.43
C GLU A 300 -7.32 -31.46 -5.37
N ARG A 301 -6.99 -31.29 -6.65
CA ARG A 301 -6.93 -32.40 -7.62
C ARG A 301 -5.89 -33.45 -7.22
N ARG A 302 -4.73 -33.04 -6.70
CA ARG A 302 -3.71 -33.96 -6.19
C ARG A 302 -4.25 -34.74 -4.98
N ARG A 303 -4.87 -34.06 -4.01
CA ARG A 303 -5.49 -34.70 -2.83
C ARG A 303 -6.57 -35.72 -3.22
N GLN A 304 -7.41 -35.39 -4.20
CA GLN A 304 -8.43 -36.31 -4.73
C GLN A 304 -7.81 -37.53 -5.42
N ARG A 305 -6.75 -37.34 -6.22
CA ARG A 305 -5.98 -38.45 -6.82
C ARG A 305 -5.34 -39.35 -5.75
N THR A 306 -4.75 -38.79 -4.71
CA THR A 306 -4.16 -39.57 -3.61
C THR A 306 -5.23 -40.36 -2.86
N LYS A 307 -6.39 -39.76 -2.56
CA LYS A 307 -7.54 -40.47 -1.97
C LYS A 307 -8.04 -41.60 -2.86
N ARG A 308 -8.18 -41.36 -4.17
CA ARG A 308 -8.62 -42.38 -5.14
C ARG A 308 -7.60 -43.52 -5.26
N ARG A 309 -6.30 -43.22 -5.21
CA ARG A 309 -5.22 -44.23 -5.20
C ARG A 309 -5.19 -45.03 -3.91
N ALA A 310 -5.47 -44.39 -2.76
CA ALA A 310 -5.62 -45.08 -1.47
C ALA A 310 -6.87 -45.99 -1.43
N MET A 311 -8.00 -45.55 -2.02
CA MET A 311 -9.19 -46.40 -2.19
C MET A 311 -9.01 -47.52 -3.21
N ALA A 312 -8.14 -47.35 -4.22
CA ALA A 312 -7.89 -48.34 -5.25
C ALA A 312 -6.98 -49.50 -4.79
N ALA A 313 -6.18 -49.30 -3.74
CA ALA A 313 -5.55 -50.42 -3.05
C ALA A 313 -6.60 -51.09 -2.17
N LYS A 314 -7.24 -52.17 -2.66
CA LYS A 314 -8.14 -52.93 -1.80
C LYS A 314 -7.31 -53.54 -0.68
N LEU A 315 -7.81 -53.45 0.56
CA LEU A 315 -7.19 -54.08 1.72
C LEU A 315 -6.91 -55.57 1.48
N SER A 316 -7.77 -56.25 0.71
CA SER A 316 -7.57 -57.63 0.25
C SER A 316 -6.28 -57.84 -0.53
N ASP A 317 -5.91 -56.89 -1.40
CA ASP A 317 -4.75 -57.01 -2.29
C ASP A 317 -3.46 -56.76 -1.50
N VAL A 318 -3.51 -55.87 -0.51
CA VAL A 318 -2.42 -55.62 0.44
C VAL A 318 -2.23 -56.81 1.39
N LEU A 319 -3.31 -57.39 1.90
CA LEU A 319 -3.26 -58.57 2.75
C LEU A 319 -2.80 -59.81 1.97
N ALA A 320 -3.24 -59.99 0.72
CA ALA A 320 -2.78 -61.08 -0.14
C ALA A 320 -1.28 -60.97 -0.46
N ALA A 321 -0.78 -59.76 -0.75
CA ALA A 321 0.64 -59.51 -0.94
C ALA A 321 1.46 -59.76 0.35
N TYR A 322 0.92 -59.39 1.52
CA TYR A 322 1.55 -59.67 2.81
C TYR A 322 1.63 -61.18 3.09
N VAL A 323 0.56 -61.94 2.83
CA VAL A 323 0.54 -63.40 2.97
C VAL A 323 1.55 -64.06 2.03
N GLN A 324 1.64 -63.64 0.76
CA GLN A 324 2.63 -64.16 -0.18
C GLN A 324 4.08 -63.92 0.23
N ILE A 325 4.38 -62.81 0.92
CA ILE A 325 5.71 -62.52 1.46
C ILE A 325 6.00 -63.40 2.69
N MET A 326 5.00 -63.63 3.54
CA MET A 326 5.13 -64.49 4.73
C MET A 326 5.21 -65.98 4.39
N GLU A 327 4.65 -66.40 3.26
CA GLU A 327 4.63 -67.79 2.79
C GLU A 327 5.77 -68.15 1.80
N GLY A 328 6.80 -67.30 1.71
CA GLY A 328 8.01 -67.56 0.92
C GLY A 328 8.58 -68.98 1.12
N PRO A 329 9.16 -69.59 0.07
CA PRO A 329 9.17 -71.04 -0.14
C PRO A 329 9.88 -71.79 0.99
N ARG A 330 9.14 -72.69 1.67
CA ARG A 330 9.70 -73.69 2.57
C ARG A 330 10.70 -74.55 1.79
N ARG A 331 12.00 -74.27 1.95
CA ARG A 331 13.10 -75.08 1.44
C ARG A 331 12.94 -76.51 1.98
N SER A 332 12.44 -77.43 1.16
CA SER A 332 12.52 -78.86 1.39
C SER A 332 14.00 -79.28 1.31
N ARG A 333 14.60 -79.66 2.44
CA ARG A 333 15.93 -80.30 2.47
C ARG A 333 15.80 -81.73 1.88
N PRO A 334 16.63 -82.13 0.90
CA PRO A 334 16.74 -83.53 0.53
C PRO A 334 17.54 -84.32 1.57
N ARG A 335 17.24 -85.62 1.67
CA ARG A 335 17.87 -86.62 2.53
C ARG A 335 19.36 -86.79 2.27
#